data_AF-A0A5N6QFR4-F1
#
_entry.id   AF-A0A5N6QFR4-F1
#
_cell.length_a   1.000
_cell.length_b   1.000
_cell.length_c   1.000
_cell.angle_alpha   90.00
_cell.angle_beta   90.00
_cell.angle_gamma   90.00
#
_symmetry.space_group_name_H-M   'P 1'
#
loop_
_entity.id
_entity.type
_entity.pdbx_description
1 polymer ?
#
loop_
_entity_poly.entity_id
_entity_poly.type
_entity_poly.pdbx_seq_one_letter_code
_entity_poly.pdbx_strand_id
1 'polypeptide(L)'
;MATWARGVRGPLGFGNGRGQWKSEVSKKEQPTEPDRGKMGRLSAYDSNLNGNEIIIWRTIYVLQMEASRLKLIQMEQDLERARKQGLCVGGDHLGFSAAANSGVNTFEMEYGHWVEEQNRQICDLRNALNAHIGDTELQMLVTDGLAHYFQLFRIKATATKADVFYVMSGMWKTSAERFFLWIGGFRPSELLKVLVPQIDPMTEQEVFEVHNLKQSCEQAEDALTQGMEKLQETLAKTVAASHLVEGTSIPQMGTAVEMLEALVSYVYEADHVRQECLHQMARILTPRQAARGLLALGEYFQRLRALSFVWATRSREPFYLRGKL
;
A
#
# COMPACT_ATOMS: atom_id res chain seq x y z
N MET A 1 -7.63 -18.38 -27.37
CA MET A 1 -8.92 -18.86 -26.80
C MET A 1 -9.44 -17.78 -25.85
N ALA A 2 -10.45 -17.00 -26.22
CA ALA A 2 -11.05 -15.99 -25.32
C ALA A 2 -12.52 -15.75 -25.67
N THR A 3 -13.43 -16.09 -24.77
CA THR A 3 -14.89 -15.78 -24.85
C THR A 3 -15.54 -15.86 -23.47
N TRP A 4 -15.50 -14.81 -22.65
CA TRP A 4 -16.27 -14.77 -21.40
C TRP A 4 -16.64 -13.34 -20.98
N ALA A 5 -17.80 -12.83 -21.41
CA ALA A 5 -18.53 -11.75 -20.73
C ALA A 5 -19.93 -11.57 -21.32
N ARG A 6 -21.00 -11.95 -20.59
CA ARG A 6 -22.32 -11.33 -20.78
C ARG A 6 -23.25 -11.54 -19.59
N GLY A 7 -23.78 -10.41 -19.11
CA GLY A 7 -25.15 -10.25 -18.63
C GLY A 7 -25.34 -10.12 -17.12
N VAL A 8 -26.07 -9.09 -16.68
CA VAL A 8 -27.41 -9.19 -16.05
C VAL A 8 -28.03 -7.77 -15.89
N ARG A 9 -29.37 -7.69 -16.02
CA ARG A 9 -30.27 -6.52 -15.95
C ARG A 9 -30.95 -6.41 -14.56
N GLY A 10 -31.41 -5.20 -14.17
CA GLY A 10 -32.27 -4.89 -12.98
C GLY A 10 -33.73 -5.42 -13.09
N PRO A 11 -34.80 -4.88 -12.45
CA PRO A 11 -35.02 -3.55 -11.80
C PRO A 11 -36.00 -3.52 -10.55
N LEU A 12 -36.53 -2.31 -10.20
CA LEU A 12 -37.79 -1.95 -9.43
C LEU A 12 -37.68 -1.84 -7.89
N GLY A 13 -38.32 -0.94 -7.11
CA GLY A 13 -39.24 0.19 -7.32
C GLY A 13 -39.94 0.60 -5.98
N PHE A 14 -40.18 1.91 -5.78
CA PHE A 14 -41.16 2.61 -4.91
C PHE A 14 -41.10 2.62 -3.36
N GLY A 15 -41.34 3.82 -2.78
CA GLY A 15 -42.09 4.01 -1.52
C GLY A 15 -41.55 5.08 -0.55
N ASN A 16 -42.17 6.25 -0.49
CA ASN A 16 -41.75 7.42 0.31
C ASN A 16 -42.65 7.60 1.56
N GLY A 17 -42.07 8.00 2.70
CA GLY A 17 -42.78 8.31 3.95
C GLY A 17 -41.93 9.16 4.91
N ARG A 18 -42.26 10.45 5.01
CA ARG A 18 -41.58 11.48 5.81
C ARG A 18 -41.94 11.42 7.31
N GLY A 19 -40.95 11.70 8.16
CA GLY A 19 -41.13 12.03 9.58
C GLY A 19 -39.89 12.75 10.13
N GLN A 20 -40.07 14.01 10.49
CA GLN A 20 -39.04 14.97 10.93
C GLN A 20 -38.98 15.03 12.46
N TRP A 21 -37.78 14.96 13.06
CA TRP A 21 -37.55 15.37 14.46
C TRP A 21 -36.21 16.11 14.60
N LYS A 22 -36.29 17.37 15.07
CA LYS A 22 -35.15 18.17 15.53
C LYS A 22 -34.77 17.75 16.95
N SER A 23 -33.49 17.80 17.28
CA SER A 23 -33.04 17.95 18.67
C SER A 23 -31.89 18.95 18.75
N GLU A 24 -32.07 19.94 19.62
CA GLU A 24 -31.07 20.87 20.11
C GLU A 24 -30.09 20.14 21.03
N VAL A 25 -28.80 20.48 20.94
CA VAL A 25 -27.81 20.07 21.93
C VAL A 25 -27.16 21.29 22.56
N SER A 26 -27.25 21.26 23.88
CA SER A 26 -26.81 22.23 24.87
C SER A 26 -25.30 22.41 24.91
N LYS A 27 -24.90 23.66 25.16
CA LYS A 27 -23.52 24.14 25.33
C LYS A 27 -22.85 23.50 26.54
N LYS A 28 -21.61 23.01 26.38
CA LYS A 28 -20.62 22.92 27.45
C LYS A 28 -19.31 23.55 27.00
N GLU A 29 -18.74 24.31 27.91
CA GLU A 29 -17.69 25.31 27.77
C GLU A 29 -16.33 24.71 27.34
N GLN A 30 -15.67 25.40 26.41
CA GLN A 30 -14.27 25.20 26.05
C GLN A 30 -13.39 26.17 26.86
N PRO A 31 -12.16 25.78 27.24
CA PRO A 31 -11.20 26.68 27.89
C PRO A 31 -10.65 27.69 26.88
N THR A 32 -10.61 28.96 27.28
CA THR A 32 -10.26 30.13 26.47
C THR A 32 -8.80 30.10 26.00
N GLU A 33 -8.60 30.03 24.69
CA GLU A 33 -7.31 30.19 24.01
C GLU A 33 -6.87 31.67 24.11
N PRO A 34 -5.61 32.00 24.43
CA PRO A 34 -5.18 33.39 24.44
C PRO A 34 -5.08 33.94 23.01
N ASP A 35 -5.58 35.17 22.86
CA ASP A 35 -5.84 35.89 21.62
C ASP A 35 -4.63 35.89 20.65
N ARG A 36 -4.83 35.21 19.51
CA ARG A 36 -3.89 35.09 18.38
C ARG A 36 -3.58 36.44 17.71
N GLY A 37 -4.33 37.50 18.03
CA GLY A 37 -4.20 38.84 17.48
C GLY A 37 -2.94 39.62 17.86
N LYS A 38 -2.13 39.15 18.82
CA LYS A 38 -0.90 39.86 19.24
C LYS A 38 0.39 39.42 18.54
N MET A 39 0.37 38.35 17.75
CA MET A 39 1.57 37.85 17.05
C MET A 39 1.68 38.32 15.57
N GLY A 40 0.70 39.10 15.09
CA GLY A 40 0.62 39.58 13.70
C GLY A 40 1.23 40.95 13.43
N ARG A 41 2.09 41.49 14.31
CA ARG A 41 2.80 42.75 14.07
C ARG A 41 4.24 42.69 14.61
N LEU A 42 5.12 42.06 13.84
CA LEU A 42 6.58 42.20 13.97
C LEU A 42 7.16 42.60 12.60
N SER A 43 6.62 43.67 12.02
CA SER A 43 7.15 44.27 10.77
C SER A 43 7.16 45.81 10.78
N ALA A 44 6.91 46.45 11.92
CA ALA A 44 7.13 47.88 12.12
C ALA A 44 7.24 48.14 13.62
N TYR A 45 7.94 49.20 14.03
CA TYR A 45 8.32 49.62 15.40
C TYR A 45 9.60 48.94 15.91
N ASP A 46 10.55 49.61 16.53
CA ASP A 46 10.85 51.02 16.77
C ASP A 46 12.25 50.99 17.42
N SER A 47 13.11 51.96 17.15
CA SER A 47 14.54 51.92 17.49
C SER A 47 14.85 52.17 18.98
N ASN A 48 13.98 51.78 19.92
CA ASN A 48 14.06 52.20 21.33
C ASN A 48 13.62 51.13 22.36
N LEU A 49 13.95 49.84 22.15
CA LEU A 49 13.82 48.84 23.22
C LEU A 49 15.04 48.92 24.16
N ASN A 50 14.81 49.20 25.45
CA ASN A 50 15.86 49.14 26.47
C ASN A 50 16.39 47.69 26.57
N GLY A 51 17.70 47.51 26.80
CA GLY A 51 18.33 46.20 26.96
C GLY A 51 17.60 45.26 27.94
N ASN A 52 16.97 45.80 28.99
CA ASN A 52 16.16 45.02 29.93
C ASN A 52 14.88 44.44 29.30
N GLU A 53 14.22 45.15 28.40
CA GLU A 53 13.00 44.68 27.72
C GLU A 53 13.34 43.59 26.70
N ILE A 54 14.48 43.73 26.00
CA ILE A 54 14.98 42.69 25.08
C ILE A 54 15.26 41.38 25.83
N ILE A 55 15.85 41.47 27.03
CA ILE A 55 16.10 40.30 27.87
C ILE A 55 14.78 39.64 28.27
N ILE A 56 13.80 40.42 28.73
CA ILE A 56 12.48 39.88 29.13
C ILE A 56 11.80 39.16 27.96
N TRP A 57 11.78 39.76 26.77
CA TRP A 57 11.17 39.11 25.60
C TRP A 57 11.92 37.85 25.16
N ARG A 58 13.25 37.84 25.22
CA ARG A 58 14.05 36.63 24.98
C ARG A 58 13.74 35.54 25.99
N THR A 59 13.64 35.88 27.28
CA THR A 59 13.31 34.92 28.34
C THR A 59 11.92 34.34 28.16
N ILE A 60 10.90 35.17 27.85
CA ILE A 60 9.54 34.70 27.57
C ILE A 60 9.51 33.77 26.36
N TYR A 61 10.23 34.12 25.28
CA TYR A 61 10.31 33.29 24.08
C TYR A 61 10.98 31.94 24.34
N VAL A 62 12.08 31.92 25.10
CA VAL A 62 12.77 30.68 25.49
C VAL A 62 11.86 29.80 26.34
N LEU A 63 11.14 30.38 27.31
CA LEU A 63 10.18 29.63 28.14
C LEU A 63 9.04 29.03 27.31
N GLN A 64 8.54 29.77 26.32
CA GLN A 64 7.50 29.25 25.41
C GLN A 64 8.03 28.10 24.54
N MET A 65 9.27 28.18 24.09
CA MET A 65 9.94 27.11 23.35
C MET A 65 10.14 25.87 24.22
N GLU A 66 10.55 26.03 25.48
CA GLU A 66 10.70 24.93 26.43
C GLU A 66 9.37 24.25 26.73
N ALA A 67 8.29 25.02 26.93
CA ALA A 67 6.94 24.50 27.12
C ALA A 67 6.45 23.72 25.88
N SER A 68 6.72 24.25 24.68
CA SER A 68 6.37 23.58 23.42
C SER A 68 7.16 22.29 23.23
N ARG A 69 8.46 22.28 23.58
CA ARG A 69 9.33 21.10 23.53
C ARG A 69 8.83 19.99 24.45
N LEU A 70 8.48 20.31 25.69
CA LEU A 70 7.95 19.32 26.64
C LEU A 70 6.61 18.74 26.17
N LYS A 71 5.72 19.56 25.61
CA LYS A 71 4.47 19.09 25.02
C LYS A 71 4.71 18.14 23.84
N LEU A 72 5.74 18.41 23.03
CA LEU A 72 6.09 17.56 21.89
C LEU A 72 6.63 16.21 22.34
N ILE A 73 7.51 16.19 23.34
CA ILE A 73 8.02 14.95 23.96
C ILE A 73 6.86 14.13 24.56
N GLN A 74 5.90 14.78 25.22
CA GLN A 74 4.73 14.09 25.78
C GLN A 74 3.88 13.47 24.67
N MET A 75 3.60 14.21 23.59
CA MET A 75 2.85 13.68 22.45
C MET A 75 3.58 12.54 21.74
N GLU A 76 4.90 12.59 21.62
CA GLU A 76 5.71 11.49 21.07
C GLU A 76 5.62 10.24 21.96
N GLN A 77 5.70 10.38 23.28
CA GLN A 77 5.53 9.27 24.21
C GLN A 77 4.11 8.68 24.16
N ASP A 78 3.10 9.53 24.03
CA ASP A 78 1.71 9.12 23.90
C ASP A 78 1.47 8.41 22.57
N LEU A 79 2.08 8.86 21.49
CA LEU A 79 2.10 8.19 20.18
C LEU A 79 2.79 6.82 20.26
N GLU A 80 3.95 6.74 20.90
CA GLU A 80 4.68 5.47 21.05
C GLU A 80 3.89 4.48 21.93
N ARG A 81 3.21 4.98 22.97
CA ARG A 81 2.31 4.19 23.81
C ARG A 81 1.09 3.72 23.02
N ALA A 82 0.47 4.61 22.25
CA ALA A 82 -0.67 4.28 21.39
C ALA A 82 -0.27 3.28 20.29
N ARG A 83 0.94 3.39 19.72
CA ARG A 83 1.48 2.45 18.74
C ARG A 83 1.71 1.06 19.34
N LYS A 84 2.25 0.99 20.57
CA LYS A 84 2.38 -0.27 21.33
C LYS A 84 1.03 -0.87 21.74
N GLN A 85 0.00 -0.04 21.88
CA GLN A 85 -1.37 -0.46 22.15
C GLN A 85 -2.20 -0.69 20.87
N GLY A 86 -1.60 -0.59 19.68
CA GLY A 86 -2.29 -0.78 18.39
C GLY A 86 -3.27 0.34 18.00
N LEU A 87 -3.27 1.46 18.72
CA LEU A 87 -4.25 2.54 18.61
C LEU A 87 -3.83 3.68 17.64
N CYS A 88 -2.58 3.69 17.18
CA CYS A 88 -2.07 4.72 16.27
C CYS A 88 -1.30 4.08 15.11
N VAL A 89 -2.06 3.54 14.16
CA VAL A 89 -1.62 3.44 12.76
C VAL A 89 -2.18 4.66 12.06
N GLY A 90 -1.30 5.50 11.50
CA GLY A 90 -1.70 6.70 10.77
C GLY A 90 -2.59 6.35 9.58
N GLY A 91 -3.78 6.94 9.55
CA GLY A 91 -4.79 6.81 8.50
C GLY A 91 -6.11 6.29 9.05
N ASP A 92 -7.02 7.21 9.41
CA ASP A 92 -8.47 7.01 9.64
C ASP A 92 -8.94 5.61 10.08
N HIS A 93 -8.56 5.19 11.30
CA HIS A 93 -9.28 4.11 11.98
C HIS A 93 -10.54 4.68 12.66
N LEU A 94 -11.59 4.89 11.88
CA LEU A 94 -12.95 4.89 12.42
C LEU A 94 -13.27 3.47 12.92
N GLY A 95 -13.00 3.23 14.22
CA GLY A 95 -13.90 2.50 15.10
C GLY A 95 -14.35 1.06 14.78
N PHE A 96 -13.68 0.30 13.90
CA PHE A 96 -13.99 -1.13 13.72
C PHE A 96 -12.91 -2.04 14.32
N SER A 97 -13.17 -2.42 15.57
CA SER A 97 -12.94 -3.71 16.24
C SER A 97 -11.62 -4.44 16.02
N ALA A 98 -10.85 -4.56 17.11
CA ALA A 98 -9.71 -5.46 17.26
C ALA A 98 -10.02 -6.96 16.96
N ALA A 99 -11.29 -7.35 16.81
CA ALA A 99 -11.68 -8.70 16.36
C ALA A 99 -11.73 -8.86 14.83
N ALA A 100 -11.85 -7.78 14.05
CA ALA A 100 -11.91 -7.82 12.58
C ALA A 100 -10.52 -8.02 11.94
N ASN A 101 -9.43 -7.81 12.69
CA ASN A 101 -8.06 -7.85 12.16
C ASN A 101 -7.36 -9.21 12.34
N SER A 102 -8.06 -10.27 12.78
CA SER A 102 -7.44 -11.60 12.94
C SER A 102 -6.81 -12.10 11.64
N GLY A 103 -7.48 -11.93 10.50
CA GLY A 103 -6.98 -12.35 9.20
C GLY A 103 -5.79 -11.52 8.72
N VAL A 104 -5.85 -10.20 8.92
CA VAL A 104 -4.77 -9.26 8.57
C VAL A 104 -3.52 -9.53 9.42
N ASN A 105 -3.66 -9.67 10.74
CA ASN A 105 -2.54 -9.95 11.65
C ASN A 105 -1.89 -11.31 11.35
N THR A 106 -2.69 -12.33 11.03
CA THR A 106 -2.17 -13.66 10.64
C THR A 106 -1.35 -13.53 9.36
N PHE A 107 -1.88 -12.82 8.37
CA PHE A 107 -1.17 -12.56 7.12
C PHE A 107 0.12 -11.77 7.33
N GLU A 108 0.15 -10.74 8.18
CA GLU A 108 1.37 -9.97 8.46
C GLU A 108 2.48 -10.85 9.03
N MET A 109 2.14 -11.75 9.96
CA MET A 109 3.07 -12.73 10.51
C MET A 109 3.59 -13.69 9.43
N GLU A 110 2.67 -14.30 8.65
CA GLU A 110 3.04 -15.22 7.57
C GLU A 110 3.86 -14.53 6.48
N TYR A 111 3.55 -13.28 6.16
CA TYR A 111 4.29 -12.48 5.19
C TYR A 111 5.70 -12.14 5.69
N GLY A 112 5.87 -11.86 6.99
CA GLY A 112 7.19 -11.68 7.60
C GLY A 112 8.07 -12.90 7.40
N HIS A 113 7.57 -14.09 7.73
CA HIS A 113 8.27 -15.35 7.51
C HIS A 113 8.50 -15.64 6.02
N TRP A 114 7.55 -15.30 5.17
CA TRP A 114 7.71 -15.42 3.72
C TRP A 114 8.88 -14.56 3.22
N VAL A 115 9.04 -13.33 3.71
CA VAL A 115 10.15 -12.44 3.33
C VAL A 115 11.50 -12.99 3.81
N GLU A 116 11.57 -13.55 5.02
CA GLU A 116 12.78 -14.20 5.55
C GLU A 116 13.20 -15.38 4.66
N GLU A 117 12.25 -16.25 4.32
CA GLU A 117 12.48 -17.40 3.45
C GLU A 117 12.85 -16.98 2.03
N GLN A 118 12.21 -15.94 1.49
CA GLN A 118 12.57 -15.36 0.19
C GLN A 118 14.04 -14.89 0.17
N ASN A 119 14.50 -14.26 1.25
CA ASN A 119 15.89 -13.81 1.37
C ASN A 119 16.86 -15.00 1.41
N ARG A 120 16.48 -16.09 2.11
CA ARG A 120 17.25 -17.33 2.14
C ARG A 120 17.36 -17.96 0.74
N GLN A 121 16.24 -18.11 0.03
CA GLN A 121 16.22 -18.67 -1.33
C GLN A 121 17.01 -17.83 -2.33
N ILE A 122 17.00 -16.49 -2.21
CA ILE A 122 17.84 -15.60 -3.01
C ILE A 122 19.33 -15.89 -2.78
N CYS A 123 19.75 -16.11 -1.54
CA CYS A 123 21.13 -16.49 -1.22
C CYS A 123 21.48 -17.85 -1.81
N ASP A 124 20.59 -18.84 -1.70
CA ASP A 124 20.81 -20.18 -2.25
C ASP A 124 20.92 -20.16 -3.77
N LEU A 125 20.01 -19.48 -4.48
CA LEU A 125 20.07 -19.30 -5.93
C LEU A 125 21.37 -18.61 -6.37
N ARG A 126 21.79 -17.56 -5.66
CA ARG A 126 23.05 -16.87 -5.95
C ARG A 126 24.26 -17.80 -5.79
N ASN A 127 24.31 -18.55 -4.68
CA ASN A 127 25.39 -19.49 -4.41
C ASN A 127 25.42 -20.64 -5.44
N ALA A 128 24.26 -21.20 -5.78
CA ALA A 128 24.08 -22.23 -6.79
C ALA A 128 24.57 -21.79 -8.18
N LEU A 129 24.18 -20.57 -8.59
CA LEU A 129 24.61 -20.01 -9.87
C LEU A 129 26.12 -19.72 -9.90
N ASN A 130 26.69 -19.22 -8.80
CA ASN A 130 28.14 -18.96 -8.69
C ASN A 130 28.97 -20.25 -8.63
N ALA A 131 28.46 -21.30 -7.98
CA ALA A 131 29.09 -22.61 -7.91
C ALA A 131 28.93 -23.44 -9.19
N HIS A 132 28.19 -22.93 -10.18
CA HIS A 132 27.93 -23.60 -11.46
C HIS A 132 27.37 -25.03 -11.30
N ILE A 133 26.42 -25.19 -10.36
CA ILE A 133 25.80 -26.49 -10.10
C ILE A 133 25.01 -27.00 -11.32
N GLY A 134 24.66 -28.29 -11.29
CA GLY A 134 23.99 -28.96 -12.41
C GLY A 134 22.58 -28.42 -12.68
N ASP A 135 22.13 -28.51 -13.92
CA ASP A 135 20.81 -27.98 -14.32
C ASP A 135 19.65 -28.69 -13.62
N THR A 136 19.81 -29.97 -13.25
CA THR A 136 18.83 -30.70 -12.43
C THR A 136 18.67 -30.08 -11.04
N GLU A 137 19.76 -29.68 -10.40
CA GLU A 137 19.72 -29.05 -9.07
C GLU A 137 19.16 -27.63 -9.16
N LEU A 138 19.52 -26.88 -10.21
CA LEU A 138 18.91 -25.58 -10.50
C LEU A 138 17.40 -25.71 -10.74
N GLN A 139 16.95 -26.74 -11.45
CA GLN A 139 15.53 -26.97 -11.67
C GLN A 139 14.77 -27.21 -10.37
N MET A 140 15.36 -27.89 -9.37
CA MET A 140 14.76 -28.02 -8.04
C MET A 140 14.62 -26.65 -7.38
N LEU A 141 15.68 -25.84 -7.36
CA LEU A 141 15.63 -24.48 -6.77
C LEU A 141 14.62 -23.57 -7.49
N VAL A 142 14.49 -23.68 -8.81
CA VAL A 142 13.48 -22.96 -9.58
C VAL A 142 12.07 -23.38 -9.19
N THR A 143 11.84 -24.69 -9.07
CA THR A 143 10.54 -25.25 -8.68
C THR A 143 10.16 -24.78 -7.27
N ASP A 144 11.11 -24.83 -6.34
CA ASP A 144 10.92 -24.36 -4.95
C ASP A 144 10.67 -22.85 -4.90
N GLY A 145 11.40 -22.07 -5.70
CA GLY A 145 11.22 -20.62 -5.82
C GLY A 145 9.83 -20.25 -6.36
N LEU A 146 9.34 -20.95 -7.39
CA LEU A 146 7.99 -20.75 -7.92
C LEU A 146 6.93 -21.11 -6.88
N ALA A 147 7.07 -22.26 -6.21
CA ALA A 147 6.17 -22.69 -5.15
C ALA A 147 6.12 -21.66 -4.01
N HIS A 148 7.25 -21.05 -3.68
CA HIS A 148 7.34 -19.99 -2.69
C HIS A 148 6.55 -18.74 -3.09
N TYR A 149 6.63 -18.27 -4.34
CA TYR A 149 5.77 -17.17 -4.81
C TYR A 149 4.29 -17.56 -4.86
N PHE A 150 3.95 -18.79 -5.22
CA PHE A 150 2.55 -19.24 -5.23
C PHE A 150 1.98 -19.30 -3.81
N GLN A 151 2.82 -19.65 -2.83
CA GLN A 151 2.46 -19.56 -1.42
C GLN A 151 2.10 -18.12 -1.02
N LEU A 152 2.81 -17.10 -1.52
CA LEU A 152 2.46 -15.69 -1.26
C LEU A 152 1.03 -15.37 -1.71
N PHE A 153 0.66 -15.77 -2.92
CA PHE A 153 -0.69 -15.53 -3.43
C PHE A 153 -1.75 -16.25 -2.60
N ARG A 154 -1.44 -17.48 -2.14
CA ARG A 154 -2.33 -18.24 -1.25
C ARG A 154 -2.53 -17.57 0.11
N ILE A 155 -1.47 -17.11 0.78
CA ILE A 155 -1.63 -16.44 2.08
C ILE A 155 -2.29 -15.07 1.94
N LYS A 156 -2.01 -14.37 0.83
CA LYS A 156 -2.64 -13.09 0.52
C LYS A 156 -4.14 -13.23 0.28
N ALA A 157 -4.60 -14.36 -0.27
CA ALA A 157 -6.02 -14.66 -0.39
C ALA A 157 -6.78 -14.53 0.94
N THR A 158 -6.19 -15.02 2.03
CA THR A 158 -6.78 -14.92 3.38
C THR A 158 -6.93 -13.46 3.82
N ALA A 159 -5.89 -12.65 3.59
CA ALA A 159 -5.94 -11.21 3.87
C ALA A 159 -6.98 -10.49 3.00
N THR A 160 -7.07 -10.81 1.71
CA THR A 160 -8.05 -10.23 0.79
C THR A 160 -9.48 -10.51 1.24
N LYS A 161 -9.78 -11.72 1.74
CA LYS A 161 -11.11 -12.04 2.28
C LYS A 161 -11.43 -11.30 3.58
N ALA A 162 -10.41 -11.06 4.41
CA ALA A 162 -10.58 -10.35 5.67
C ALA A 162 -10.73 -8.84 5.46
N ASP A 163 -9.86 -8.25 4.62
CA ASP A 163 -9.86 -6.85 4.27
C ASP A 163 -9.19 -6.64 2.90
N VAL A 164 -10.01 -6.49 1.86
CA VAL A 164 -9.54 -6.23 0.48
C VAL A 164 -8.85 -4.87 0.35
N PHE A 165 -9.26 -3.87 1.14
CA PHE A 165 -8.67 -2.53 1.10
C PHE A 165 -7.28 -2.51 1.71
N TYR A 166 -7.02 -3.30 2.75
CA TYR A 166 -5.68 -3.52 3.29
C TYR A 166 -4.71 -4.04 2.22
N VAL A 167 -5.14 -5.03 1.42
CA VAL A 167 -4.31 -5.60 0.35
C VAL A 167 -4.13 -4.61 -0.80
N MET A 168 -5.21 -3.97 -1.25
CA MET A 168 -5.23 -3.03 -2.38
C MET A 168 -4.45 -1.75 -2.09
N SER A 169 -4.52 -1.22 -0.87
CA SER A 169 -3.73 -0.05 -0.44
C SER A 169 -2.24 -0.36 -0.32
N GLY A 170 -1.85 -1.63 -0.31
CA GLY A 170 -0.45 -2.05 -0.16
C GLY A 170 0.10 -1.80 1.23
N MET A 171 -0.75 -1.77 2.26
CA MET A 171 -0.33 -1.51 3.64
C MET A 171 0.66 -2.54 4.17
N TRP A 172 0.58 -3.77 3.66
CA TRP A 172 1.52 -4.87 3.88
C TRP A 172 2.89 -4.72 3.20
N LYS A 173 3.11 -3.69 2.38
CA LYS A 173 4.37 -3.41 1.67
C LYS A 173 5.05 -2.14 2.17
N THR A 174 6.36 -2.09 1.96
CA THR A 174 7.15 -0.87 2.19
C THR A 174 6.76 0.24 1.20
N SER A 175 7.02 1.51 1.53
CA SER A 175 6.57 2.65 0.72
C SER A 175 7.07 2.64 -0.72
N ALA A 176 8.33 2.25 -0.96
CA ALA A 176 8.88 2.15 -2.31
C ALA A 176 8.30 0.94 -3.08
N GLU A 177 8.03 -0.19 -2.41
CA GLU A 177 7.30 -1.30 -3.05
C GLU A 177 5.88 -0.89 -3.43
N ARG A 178 5.20 -0.14 -2.54
CA ARG A 178 3.83 0.34 -2.75
C ARG A 178 3.68 1.23 -3.99
N PHE A 179 4.74 1.98 -4.32
CA PHE A 179 4.76 2.86 -5.49
C PHE A 179 4.57 2.12 -6.82
N PHE A 180 4.95 0.84 -6.89
CA PHE A 180 4.84 0.02 -8.10
C PHE A 180 3.70 -1.02 -8.02
N LEU A 181 2.74 -0.84 -7.11
CA LEU A 181 1.61 -1.75 -7.00
C LEU A 181 0.58 -1.51 -8.10
N TRP A 182 0.07 -2.62 -8.61
CA TRP A 182 -1.08 -2.73 -9.49
C TRP A 182 -2.00 -3.80 -8.90
N ILE A 183 -3.26 -3.50 -8.57
CA ILE A 183 -4.24 -4.44 -8.01
C ILE A 183 -3.62 -5.43 -6.98
N GLY A 184 -3.18 -4.88 -5.84
CA GLY A 184 -2.69 -5.68 -4.71
C GLY A 184 -1.36 -6.42 -4.93
N GLY A 185 -0.57 -6.12 -5.96
CA GLY A 185 0.75 -6.73 -6.18
C GLY A 185 1.55 -6.07 -7.30
N PHE A 186 2.61 -6.71 -7.80
CA PHE A 186 3.37 -6.18 -8.94
C PHE A 186 2.60 -6.31 -10.25
N ARG A 187 2.89 -5.47 -11.25
CA ARG A 187 2.34 -5.61 -12.60
C ARG A 187 3.23 -6.56 -13.43
N PRO A 188 2.75 -7.74 -13.86
CA PRO A 188 3.56 -8.73 -14.59
C PRO A 188 4.32 -8.18 -15.82
N SER A 189 3.67 -7.41 -16.69
CA SER A 189 4.29 -6.84 -17.88
C SER A 189 5.44 -5.88 -17.57
N GLU A 190 5.30 -5.05 -16.53
CA GLU A 190 6.35 -4.16 -16.05
C GLU A 190 7.48 -4.94 -15.38
N LEU A 191 7.13 -6.00 -14.64
CA LEU A 191 8.12 -6.87 -14.03
C LEU A 191 9.01 -7.54 -15.10
N LEU A 192 8.40 -8.06 -16.18
CA LEU A 192 9.17 -8.66 -17.28
C LEU A 192 10.17 -7.68 -17.91
N LYS A 193 9.82 -6.38 -18.04
CA LYS A 193 10.77 -5.36 -18.54
C LYS A 193 12.01 -5.23 -17.66
N VAL A 194 11.88 -5.44 -16.35
CA VAL A 194 12.99 -5.39 -15.39
C VAL A 194 13.81 -6.70 -15.41
N LEU A 195 13.14 -7.85 -15.56
CA LEU A 195 13.79 -9.16 -15.47
C LEU A 195 14.51 -9.59 -16.74
N VAL A 196 13.92 -9.36 -17.92
CA VAL A 196 14.46 -9.82 -19.21
C VAL A 196 15.93 -9.42 -19.43
N PRO A 197 16.36 -8.17 -19.17
CA PRO A 197 17.77 -7.79 -19.31
C PRO A 197 18.74 -8.50 -18.37
N GLN A 198 18.26 -9.21 -17.35
CA GLN A 198 19.09 -9.94 -16.37
C GLN A 198 19.26 -11.43 -16.72
N ILE A 199 18.60 -11.91 -17.78
CA ILE A 199 18.50 -13.34 -18.12
C ILE A 199 19.45 -13.73 -19.27
N ASP A 200 20.16 -12.77 -19.86
CA ASP A 200 21.05 -13.00 -21.01
C ASP A 200 22.15 -14.05 -20.76
N PRO A 201 22.48 -14.89 -21.77
CA PRO A 201 21.93 -14.91 -23.13
C PRO A 201 20.62 -15.74 -23.27
N MET A 202 19.71 -15.27 -24.12
CA MET A 202 18.49 -15.99 -24.57
C MET A 202 18.54 -16.31 -26.06
N THR A 203 17.89 -17.41 -26.47
CA THR A 203 17.70 -17.75 -27.89
C THR A 203 16.66 -16.85 -28.55
N GLU A 204 16.68 -16.71 -29.88
CA GLU A 204 15.68 -15.94 -30.62
C GLU A 204 14.25 -16.45 -30.37
N GLN A 205 14.08 -17.77 -30.23
CA GLN A 205 12.80 -18.38 -29.88
C GLN A 205 12.35 -17.98 -28.48
N GLU A 206 13.23 -18.06 -27.47
CA GLU A 206 12.91 -17.65 -26.10
C GLU A 206 12.53 -16.16 -26.05
N VAL A 207 13.26 -15.28 -26.74
CA VAL A 207 12.94 -13.84 -26.82
C VAL A 207 11.55 -13.61 -27.43
N PHE A 208 11.22 -14.33 -28.50
CA PHE A 208 9.91 -14.25 -29.14
C PHE A 208 8.77 -14.73 -28.21
N GLU A 209 8.94 -15.86 -27.54
CA GLU A 209 7.95 -16.39 -26.59
C GLU A 209 7.77 -15.48 -25.36
N VAL A 210 8.86 -14.93 -24.81
CA VAL A 210 8.80 -13.96 -23.71
C VAL A 210 8.08 -12.68 -24.13
N HIS A 211 8.28 -12.21 -25.37
CA HIS A 211 7.53 -11.08 -25.91
C HIS A 211 6.02 -11.38 -26.00
N ASN A 212 5.64 -12.57 -26.49
CA ASN A 212 4.24 -12.99 -26.54
C ASN A 212 3.61 -13.12 -25.16
N LEU A 213 4.37 -13.64 -24.19
CA LEU A 213 3.96 -13.70 -22.78
C LEU A 213 3.70 -12.31 -22.22
N LYS A 214 4.61 -11.36 -22.46
CA LYS A 214 4.45 -9.96 -22.05
C LYS A 214 3.18 -9.35 -22.63
N GLN A 215 2.95 -9.51 -23.94
CA GLN A 215 1.74 -8.99 -24.60
C GLN A 215 0.45 -9.62 -24.03
N SER A 216 0.49 -10.92 -23.72
CA SER A 216 -0.65 -11.61 -23.10
C SER A 216 -0.93 -11.09 -21.68
N CYS A 217 0.12 -10.80 -20.90
CA CYS A 217 -0.02 -10.14 -19.60
C CYS A 217 -0.64 -8.74 -19.74
N GLU A 218 -0.15 -7.92 -20.68
CA GLU A 218 -0.66 -6.56 -20.92
C GLU A 218 -2.17 -6.58 -21.24
N GLN A 219 -2.63 -7.51 -22.08
CA GLN A 219 -4.05 -7.66 -22.40
C GLN A 219 -4.91 -8.02 -21.18
N ALA A 220 -4.46 -8.96 -20.35
CA ALA A 220 -5.16 -9.35 -19.13
C ALA A 220 -5.17 -8.21 -18.09
N GLU A 221 -4.04 -7.52 -17.95
CA GLU A 221 -3.90 -6.38 -17.06
C GLU A 221 -4.81 -5.21 -17.45
N ASP A 222 -4.89 -4.89 -18.74
CA ASP A 222 -5.73 -3.82 -19.26
C ASP A 222 -7.22 -4.16 -19.09
N ALA A 223 -7.62 -5.42 -19.33
CA ALA A 223 -8.98 -5.88 -19.10
C ALA A 223 -9.39 -5.77 -17.63
N LEU A 224 -8.51 -6.17 -16.70
CA LEU A 224 -8.75 -6.05 -15.26
C LEU A 224 -8.79 -4.59 -14.79
N THR A 225 -7.89 -3.75 -15.33
CA THR A 225 -7.84 -2.32 -15.00
C THR A 225 -9.13 -1.61 -15.45
N GLN A 226 -9.57 -1.82 -16.69
CA GLN A 226 -10.82 -1.26 -17.22
C GLN A 226 -12.04 -1.75 -16.42
N GLY A 227 -12.07 -3.04 -16.05
CA GLY A 227 -13.12 -3.59 -15.21
C GLY A 227 -13.19 -2.91 -13.84
N MET A 228 -12.03 -2.71 -13.20
CA MET A 228 -11.91 -2.04 -11.91
C MET A 228 -12.33 -0.57 -12.00
N GLU A 229 -11.92 0.17 -13.02
CA GLU A 229 -12.32 1.56 -13.25
C GLU A 229 -13.85 1.68 -13.39
N LYS A 230 -14.47 0.77 -14.13
CA LYS A 230 -15.94 0.73 -14.27
C LYS A 230 -16.64 0.39 -12.96
N LEU A 231 -16.08 -0.52 -12.17
CA LEU A 231 -16.59 -0.84 -10.83
C LEU A 231 -16.53 0.40 -9.92
N GLN A 232 -15.40 1.10 -9.90
CA GLN A 232 -15.22 2.34 -9.12
C GLN A 232 -16.20 3.44 -9.56
N GLU A 233 -16.39 3.64 -10.87
CA GLU A 233 -17.36 4.60 -11.40
C GLU A 233 -18.80 4.25 -10.96
N THR A 234 -19.16 2.97 -11.02
CA THR A 234 -20.49 2.48 -10.63
C THR A 234 -20.72 2.61 -9.13
N LEU A 235 -19.69 2.30 -8.33
CA LEU A 235 -19.71 2.48 -6.88
C LEU A 235 -19.90 3.95 -6.52
N ALA A 236 -19.13 4.85 -7.12
CA ALA A 236 -19.23 6.29 -6.89
C ALA A 236 -20.65 6.81 -7.20
N LYS A 237 -21.25 6.37 -8.31
CA LYS A 237 -22.65 6.71 -8.68
C LYS A 237 -23.66 6.18 -7.66
N THR A 238 -23.50 4.93 -7.22
CA THR A 238 -24.38 4.29 -6.24
C THR A 238 -24.35 5.03 -4.90
N VAL A 239 -23.15 5.38 -4.42
CA VAL A 239 -22.95 6.13 -3.18
C VAL A 239 -23.51 7.56 -3.31
N ALA A 240 -23.25 8.26 -4.41
CA ALA A 240 -23.76 9.61 -4.63
C ALA A 240 -25.31 9.65 -4.71
N ALA A 241 -25.93 8.64 -5.30
CA ALA A 241 -27.39 8.54 -5.41
C ALA A 241 -28.09 8.39 -4.04
N SER A 242 -27.37 7.91 -3.01
CA SER A 242 -27.92 7.72 -1.65
C SER A 242 -28.29 9.02 -0.92
N HIS A 243 -27.77 10.17 -1.37
CA HIS A 243 -28.02 11.49 -0.78
C HIS A 243 -29.26 12.20 -1.36
N LEU A 244 -29.82 11.72 -2.48
CA LEU A 244 -30.87 12.43 -3.23
C LEU A 244 -32.30 11.98 -2.88
N VAL A 245 -32.47 10.93 -2.08
CA VAL A 245 -33.78 10.41 -1.68
C VAL A 245 -33.84 10.26 -0.17
N GLU A 246 -34.46 11.24 0.52
CA GLU A 246 -34.84 11.12 1.93
C GLU A 246 -35.70 9.85 2.11
N GLY A 247 -35.12 8.80 2.70
CA GLY A 247 -35.84 7.59 3.12
C GLY A 247 -35.30 6.25 2.59
N THR A 248 -34.41 6.21 1.58
CA THR A 248 -33.93 4.94 0.96
C THR A 248 -32.43 4.69 1.04
N SER A 249 -31.68 5.39 1.89
CA SER A 249 -30.21 5.27 1.95
C SER A 249 -29.68 3.85 2.28
N ILE A 250 -30.52 2.97 2.86
CA ILE A 250 -30.13 1.60 3.26
C ILE A 250 -29.96 0.65 2.05
N PRO A 251 -30.93 0.51 1.12
CA PRO A 251 -30.77 -0.35 -0.06
C PRO A 251 -29.58 0.00 -0.96
N GLN A 252 -29.28 1.29 -1.16
CA GLN A 252 -28.11 1.70 -1.96
C GLN A 252 -26.77 1.33 -1.29
N MET A 253 -26.69 1.40 0.04
CA MET A 253 -25.50 0.96 0.77
C MET A 253 -25.30 -0.56 0.67
N GLY A 254 -26.38 -1.34 0.68
CA GLY A 254 -26.32 -2.79 0.42
C GLY A 254 -25.70 -3.11 -0.95
N THR A 255 -26.17 -2.45 -2.01
CA THR A 255 -25.59 -2.57 -3.36
C THR A 255 -24.13 -2.11 -3.42
N ALA A 256 -23.77 -1.04 -2.68
CA ALA A 256 -22.39 -0.59 -2.60
C ALA A 256 -21.49 -1.65 -1.93
N VAL A 257 -21.96 -2.31 -0.86
CA VAL A 257 -21.22 -3.41 -0.21
C VAL A 257 -21.04 -4.61 -1.15
N GLU A 258 -22.07 -5.02 -1.89
CA GLU A 258 -21.97 -6.08 -2.91
C GLU A 258 -20.93 -5.72 -4.01
N MET A 259 -20.87 -4.45 -4.42
CA MET A 259 -19.84 -3.99 -5.35
C MET A 259 -18.44 -4.02 -4.73
N LEU A 260 -18.29 -3.77 -3.42
CA LEU A 260 -17.02 -3.89 -2.72
C LEU A 260 -16.58 -5.35 -2.60
N GLU A 261 -17.49 -6.30 -2.45
CA GLU A 261 -17.16 -7.73 -2.49
C GLU A 261 -16.56 -8.14 -3.85
N ALA A 262 -16.97 -7.51 -4.96
CA ALA A 262 -16.37 -7.76 -6.26
C ALA A 262 -14.86 -7.42 -6.32
N LEU A 263 -14.36 -6.52 -5.48
CA LEU A 263 -12.93 -6.20 -5.40
C LEU A 263 -12.09 -7.42 -5.04
N VAL A 264 -12.63 -8.32 -4.21
CA VAL A 264 -11.96 -9.56 -3.80
C VAL A 264 -11.63 -10.41 -5.04
N SER A 265 -12.59 -10.55 -5.95
CA SER A 265 -12.41 -11.27 -7.21
C SER A 265 -11.35 -10.63 -8.10
N TYR A 266 -11.30 -9.29 -8.20
CA TYR A 266 -10.26 -8.61 -8.99
C TYR A 266 -8.84 -8.86 -8.45
N VAL A 267 -8.67 -8.89 -7.11
CA VAL A 267 -7.38 -9.22 -6.52
C VAL A 267 -6.98 -10.67 -6.83
N TYR A 268 -7.94 -11.61 -6.81
CA TYR A 268 -7.68 -12.99 -7.21
C TYR A 268 -7.29 -13.14 -8.67
N GLU A 269 -8.03 -12.52 -9.57
CA GLU A 269 -7.70 -12.56 -11.00
C GLU A 269 -6.34 -11.92 -11.28
N ALA A 270 -6.00 -10.81 -10.62
CA ALA A 270 -4.68 -10.19 -10.74
C ALA A 270 -3.55 -11.11 -10.24
N ASP A 271 -3.77 -11.84 -9.13
CA ASP A 271 -2.80 -12.83 -8.65
C ASP A 271 -2.70 -14.06 -9.54
N HIS A 272 -3.80 -14.48 -10.14
CA HIS A 272 -3.79 -15.54 -11.13
C HIS A 272 -2.92 -15.14 -12.34
N VAL A 273 -3.05 -13.91 -12.86
CA VAL A 273 -2.18 -13.42 -13.94
C VAL A 273 -0.70 -13.40 -13.52
N ARG A 274 -0.38 -13.02 -12.27
CA ARG A 274 1.01 -13.08 -11.74
C ARG A 274 1.55 -14.50 -11.68
N GLN A 275 0.76 -15.41 -11.13
CA GLN A 275 1.10 -16.82 -11.01
C GLN A 275 1.37 -17.43 -12.38
N GLU A 276 0.45 -17.19 -13.34
CA GLU A 276 0.58 -17.71 -14.69
C GLU A 276 1.79 -17.09 -15.41
N CYS A 277 2.03 -15.79 -15.26
CA CYS A 277 3.21 -15.14 -15.83
C CYS A 277 4.51 -15.78 -15.33
N LEU A 278 4.65 -16.00 -14.02
CA LEU A 278 5.86 -16.63 -13.45
C LEU A 278 6.02 -18.08 -13.93
N HIS A 279 4.91 -18.82 -13.98
CA HIS A 279 4.91 -20.20 -14.45
C HIS A 279 5.30 -20.31 -15.93
N GLN A 280 4.70 -19.50 -16.80
CA GLN A 280 5.00 -19.51 -18.23
C GLN A 280 6.42 -19.02 -18.51
N MET A 281 6.91 -18.00 -17.80
CA MET A 281 8.29 -17.55 -17.93
C MET A 281 9.27 -18.70 -17.63
N ALA A 282 9.07 -19.44 -16.53
CA ALA A 282 9.93 -20.57 -16.18
C ALA A 282 9.81 -21.76 -17.15
N ARG A 283 8.69 -21.90 -17.87
CA ARG A 283 8.51 -22.92 -18.91
C ARG A 283 9.20 -22.56 -20.23
N ILE A 284 9.27 -21.27 -20.56
CA ILE A 284 9.93 -20.78 -21.77
C ILE A 284 11.45 -20.88 -21.63
N LEU A 285 11.97 -20.59 -20.43
CA LEU A 285 13.39 -20.51 -20.15
C LEU A 285 14.02 -21.86 -19.78
N THR A 286 15.33 -21.99 -20.01
CA THR A 286 16.15 -23.06 -19.43
C THR A 286 16.20 -22.96 -17.89
N PRO A 287 16.51 -24.06 -17.16
CA PRO A 287 16.59 -24.04 -15.69
C PRO A 287 17.52 -22.95 -15.16
N ARG A 288 18.64 -22.72 -15.84
CA ARG A 288 19.64 -21.72 -15.45
C ARG A 288 19.17 -20.29 -15.68
N GLN A 289 18.49 -20.03 -16.79
CA GLN A 289 17.86 -18.73 -17.06
C GLN A 289 16.71 -18.46 -16.09
N ALA A 290 15.87 -19.46 -15.80
CA ALA A 290 14.80 -19.34 -14.82
C ALA A 290 15.36 -19.06 -13.41
N ALA A 291 16.45 -19.72 -13.01
CA ALA A 291 17.14 -19.44 -11.76
C ALA A 291 17.68 -18.00 -11.69
N ARG A 292 18.27 -17.49 -12.79
CA ARG A 292 18.69 -16.08 -12.89
C ARG A 292 17.50 -15.13 -12.82
N GLY A 293 16.40 -15.45 -13.48
CA GLY A 293 15.17 -14.65 -13.44
C GLY A 293 14.59 -14.55 -12.03
N LEU A 294 14.50 -15.68 -11.30
CA LEU A 294 14.05 -15.69 -9.91
C LEU A 294 15.01 -14.96 -8.96
N LEU A 295 16.32 -15.10 -9.17
CA LEU A 295 17.30 -14.32 -8.42
C LEU A 295 17.11 -12.81 -8.67
N ALA A 296 17.01 -12.39 -9.92
CA ALA A 296 16.79 -11.00 -10.30
C ALA A 296 15.48 -10.43 -9.72
N LEU A 297 14.41 -11.24 -9.73
CA LEU A 297 13.11 -10.91 -9.14
C LEU A 297 13.22 -10.66 -7.63
N GLY A 298 13.88 -11.57 -6.93
CA GLY A 298 14.10 -11.44 -5.50
C GLY A 298 14.93 -10.21 -5.14
N GLU A 299 16.05 -10.00 -5.85
CA GLU A 299 16.92 -8.85 -5.63
C GLU A 299 16.24 -7.53 -5.96
N TYR A 300 15.38 -7.47 -6.98
CA TYR A 300 14.59 -6.29 -7.31
C TYR A 300 13.73 -5.85 -6.11
N PHE A 301 12.96 -6.76 -5.50
CA PHE A 301 12.16 -6.43 -4.33
C PHE A 301 13.00 -6.15 -3.08
N GLN A 302 14.13 -6.83 -2.89
CA GLN A 302 15.09 -6.49 -1.83
C GLN A 302 15.60 -5.05 -1.97
N ARG A 303 15.96 -4.62 -3.19
CA ARG A 303 16.39 -3.24 -3.47
C ARG A 303 15.29 -2.22 -3.20
N LEU A 304 14.03 -2.53 -3.53
CA LEU A 304 12.89 -1.66 -3.18
C LEU A 304 12.70 -1.53 -1.66
N ARG A 305 12.84 -2.63 -0.90
CA ARG A 305 12.79 -2.58 0.57
C ARG A 305 13.95 -1.79 1.16
N ALA A 306 15.17 -2.00 0.65
CA ALA A 306 16.35 -1.24 1.06
C ALA A 306 16.19 0.26 0.77
N LEU A 307 15.62 0.62 -0.39
CA LEU A 307 15.32 2.00 -0.75
C LEU A 307 14.33 2.64 0.23
N SER A 308 13.27 1.92 0.60
CA SER A 308 12.32 2.39 1.63
C SER A 308 13.00 2.64 2.97
N PHE A 309 13.90 1.73 3.38
CA PHE A 309 14.66 1.87 4.62
C PHE A 309 15.56 3.11 4.58
N VAL A 310 16.38 3.25 3.55
CA VAL A 310 17.28 4.42 3.36
C VAL A 310 16.49 5.73 3.32
N TRP A 311 15.34 5.74 2.65
CA TRP A 311 14.45 6.90 2.62
C TRP A 311 13.92 7.23 4.01
N ALA A 312 13.49 6.23 4.80
CA ALA A 312 12.98 6.44 6.15
C ALA A 312 14.07 6.93 7.13
N THR A 313 15.31 6.46 6.98
CA THR A 313 16.43 6.81 7.86
C THR A 313 17.23 8.03 7.40
N ARG A 314 16.83 8.70 6.31
CA ARG A 314 17.53 9.90 5.84
C ARG A 314 17.55 10.96 6.96
N SER A 315 18.73 11.44 7.32
CA SER A 315 18.86 12.56 8.26
C SER A 315 18.03 13.72 7.75
N ARG A 316 16.95 14.04 8.45
CA ARG A 316 16.25 15.31 8.27
C ARG A 316 17.10 16.39 8.94
N GLU A 317 18.25 16.72 8.35
CA GLU A 317 19.00 17.89 8.80
C GLU A 317 18.08 19.11 8.65
N PRO A 318 17.77 19.82 9.74
CA PRO A 318 17.04 21.07 9.63
C PRO A 318 17.88 22.03 8.81
N PHE A 319 17.27 22.67 7.80
CA PHE A 319 17.87 23.62 6.85
C PHE A 319 18.62 24.80 7.50
N TYR A 320 18.61 24.94 8.82
CA TYR A 320 19.20 26.06 9.55
C TYR A 320 20.72 26.01 9.78
N LEU A 321 21.42 24.94 9.36
CA LEU A 321 22.88 24.85 9.54
C LEU A 321 23.71 24.99 8.26
N ARG A 322 23.09 25.16 7.09
CA ARG A 322 23.83 25.32 5.81
C ARG A 322 24.10 26.79 5.47
N GLY A 323 24.58 27.57 6.43
CA GLY A 323 24.77 29.00 6.25
C GLY A 323 25.77 29.64 7.21
N LYS A 324 26.88 28.97 7.53
CA LYS A 324 28.11 29.59 8.06
C LYS A 324 29.32 28.73 7.69
N LEU A 325 29.93 29.02 6.54
CA LEU A 325 31.35 28.85 6.30
C LEU A 325 31.84 30.10 5.58
#